data_AF-A0A7J6C1B5-F1
#
_entry.id   AF-A0A7J6C1B5-F1
#
_cell.length_a   1.000
_cell.length_b   1.000
_cell.length_c   1.000
_cell.angle_alpha   90.00
_cell.angle_beta   90.00
_cell.angle_gamma   90.00
#
_symmetry.space_group_name_H-M   'P 1'
#
loop_
_entity.id
_entity.type
_entity.pdbx_description
1 polymer ?
#
loop_
_entity_poly.entity_id
_entity_poly.type
_entity_poly.pdbx_seq_one_letter_code
_entity_poly.pdbx_strand_id
1 'polypeptide(L)'
;MPLSKKQGKILDLNKTLTKHLHQCIDDDFRQVFPVSGKTGKSVQEQIDKFTIIQSGSASPRSPIIHYIHYFIKAEETKLNASLKRDVVDMKKEIYSSIQKTIVSEMGSCYKDAAALKGQGCLKRMQDLLQNTVDEKKEDMFNKAKMEMLKKCNDLKLHITTNLQSGLKRTMDLSLSQTSKSKSMDVSKEIEELEGLLEQLSD
;
A
#
# COMPACT_ATOMS: atom_id res chain seq x y z
N MET A 1 -53.06 23.56 6.47
CA MET A 1 -51.82 23.18 7.19
C MET A 1 -52.23 22.55 8.52
N PRO A 2 -51.62 21.42 8.93
CA PRO A 2 -50.20 21.40 9.29
C PRO A 2 -49.37 20.37 8.51
N LEU A 3 -48.17 20.82 8.13
CA LEU A 3 -47.06 20.03 7.61
C LEU A 3 -46.44 19.22 8.75
N SER A 4 -46.49 17.89 8.69
CA SER A 4 -45.62 17.07 9.52
C SER A 4 -44.25 16.96 8.82
N LYS A 5 -43.28 17.74 9.33
CA LYS A 5 -41.87 17.64 8.96
C LYS A 5 -41.31 16.31 9.48
N LYS A 6 -41.31 15.25 8.66
CA LYS A 6 -40.37 14.14 8.85
C LYS A 6 -39.02 14.63 8.33
N GLN A 7 -38.06 14.83 9.24
CA GLN A 7 -36.66 15.10 8.92
C GLN A 7 -36.13 13.98 8.01
N GLY A 8 -36.14 14.22 6.70
CA GLY A 8 -35.82 13.24 5.69
C GLY A 8 -34.33 12.95 5.71
N LYS A 9 -33.94 11.86 6.35
CA LYS A 9 -32.60 11.28 6.17
C LYS A 9 -32.48 10.94 4.69
N ILE A 10 -31.63 11.66 3.96
CA ILE A 10 -31.35 11.35 2.55
C ILE A 10 -30.83 9.91 2.52
N LEU A 11 -31.61 9.02 1.91
CA LEU A 11 -31.26 7.62 1.77
C LEU A 11 -30.36 7.47 0.54
N ASP A 12 -29.10 7.13 0.77
CA ASP A 12 -28.17 6.78 -0.30
C ASP A 12 -28.27 5.27 -0.54
N LEU A 13 -28.86 4.91 -1.69
CA LEU A 13 -29.04 3.52 -2.08
C LEU A 13 -27.70 2.79 -2.20
N ASN A 14 -26.68 3.42 -2.78
CA ASN A 14 -25.36 2.82 -2.95
C ASN A 14 -24.70 2.54 -1.59
N LYS A 15 -24.80 3.47 -0.63
CA LYS A 15 -24.31 3.23 0.74
C LYS A 15 -25.05 2.07 1.40
N THR A 16 -26.35 1.96 1.18
CA THR A 16 -27.17 0.88 1.74
C THR A 16 -26.76 -0.47 1.17
N LEU A 17 -26.59 -0.57 -0.15
CA LEU A 17 -26.12 -1.78 -0.82
C LEU A 17 -24.70 -2.17 -0.40
N THR A 18 -23.81 -1.18 -0.27
CA THR A 18 -22.41 -1.37 0.11
C THR A 18 -22.26 -1.85 1.56
N LYS A 19 -23.16 -1.42 2.45
CA LYS A 19 -23.08 -1.66 3.90
C LYS A 19 -22.89 -3.14 4.24
N HIS A 20 -23.61 -4.03 3.57
CA HIS A 20 -23.54 -5.46 3.88
C HIS A 20 -22.17 -6.05 3.55
N LEU A 21 -21.58 -5.71 2.40
CA LEU A 21 -20.24 -6.16 2.06
C LEU A 21 -19.20 -5.61 3.05
N HIS A 22 -19.30 -4.32 3.41
CA HIS A 22 -18.41 -3.71 4.40
C HIS A 22 -18.50 -4.42 5.76
N GLN A 23 -19.71 -4.73 6.23
CA GLN A 23 -19.91 -5.49 7.46
C GLN A 23 -19.24 -6.86 7.43
N CYS A 24 -19.21 -7.53 6.28
CA CYS A 24 -18.55 -8.83 6.15
C CYS A 24 -17.02 -8.75 6.16
N ILE A 25 -16.43 -7.61 5.82
CA ILE A 25 -14.96 -7.47 5.71
C ILE A 25 -14.34 -6.62 6.81
N ASP A 26 -15.12 -5.80 7.51
CA ASP A 26 -14.61 -4.72 8.35
C ASP A 26 -13.67 -5.23 9.43
N ASP A 27 -14.00 -6.37 10.05
CA ASP A 27 -13.21 -6.97 11.11
C ASP A 27 -11.84 -7.42 10.59
N ASP A 28 -11.81 -8.23 9.52
CA ASP A 28 -10.57 -8.69 8.90
C ASP A 28 -9.75 -7.51 8.34
N PHE A 29 -10.42 -6.56 7.70
CA PHE A 29 -9.78 -5.39 7.12
C PHE A 29 -9.10 -4.54 8.19
N ARG A 30 -9.72 -4.35 9.36
CA ARG A 30 -9.12 -3.63 10.50
C ARG A 30 -7.95 -4.38 11.13
N GLN A 31 -7.92 -5.71 11.05
CA GLN A 31 -6.77 -6.50 11.50
C GLN A 31 -5.55 -6.30 10.59
N VAL A 32 -5.77 -6.26 9.27
CA VAL A 32 -4.71 -6.09 8.25
C VAL A 32 -4.29 -4.63 8.12
N PHE A 33 -5.24 -3.70 8.23
CA PHE A 33 -5.05 -2.25 8.06
C PHE A 33 -5.61 -1.45 9.25
N PRO A 34 -5.05 -1.63 10.47
CA PRO A 34 -5.54 -0.93 11.65
C PRO A 34 -5.44 0.59 11.50
N VAL A 35 -6.39 1.30 12.12
CA VAL A 35 -6.38 2.76 12.24
C VAL A 35 -5.40 3.19 13.33
N SER A 36 -5.30 2.41 14.41
CA SER A 36 -4.38 2.63 15.52
C SER A 36 -4.04 1.31 16.21
N GLY A 37 -2.95 1.30 16.97
CA GLY A 37 -2.49 0.12 17.71
C GLY A 37 -1.77 -0.90 16.83
N LYS A 38 -1.30 -1.97 17.48
CA LYS A 38 -0.67 -3.12 16.83
C LYS A 38 -1.59 -4.34 16.92
N THR A 39 -1.79 -5.03 15.81
CA THR A 39 -2.63 -6.23 15.69
C THR A 39 -1.80 -7.50 15.54
N GLY A 40 -0.48 -7.40 15.32
CA GLY A 40 0.38 -8.52 14.97
C GLY A 40 0.24 -8.98 13.51
N LYS A 41 -0.89 -8.67 12.86
CA LYS A 41 -1.22 -9.02 11.48
C LYS A 41 -1.09 -7.84 10.51
N SER A 42 -0.89 -6.62 11.02
CA SER A 42 -0.84 -5.42 10.21
C SER A 42 0.26 -5.47 9.15
N VAL A 43 -0.07 -5.10 7.90
CA VAL A 43 0.93 -4.97 6.83
C VAL A 43 2.05 -4.00 7.23
N GLN A 44 1.71 -2.89 7.89
CA GLN A 44 2.72 -1.93 8.33
C GLN A 44 3.65 -2.51 9.39
N GLU A 45 3.13 -3.33 10.31
CA GLU A 45 3.98 -4.02 11.29
C GLU A 45 4.88 -5.08 10.64
N GLN A 46 4.37 -5.79 9.63
CA GLN A 46 5.19 -6.75 8.89
C GLN A 46 6.32 -6.04 8.14
N ILE A 47 6.05 -4.85 7.58
CA ILE A 47 7.10 -4.00 7.00
C ILE A 47 8.09 -3.52 8.08
N ASP A 48 7.62 -3.10 9.26
CA ASP A 48 8.51 -2.65 10.34
C ASP A 48 9.40 -3.79 10.89
N LYS A 49 8.94 -5.03 10.82
CA LYS A 49 9.69 -6.23 11.22
C LYS A 49 10.60 -6.76 10.11
N PHE A 50 10.37 -6.36 8.87
CA PHE A 50 11.15 -6.84 7.74
C PHE A 50 12.59 -6.34 7.85
N THR A 51 13.54 -7.28 7.77
CA THR A 51 14.97 -6.99 7.66
C THR A 51 15.65 -8.08 6.84
N ILE A 52 16.51 -7.69 5.90
CA ILE A 52 17.38 -8.63 5.17
C ILE A 52 18.60 -9.04 6.01
N ILE A 53 18.99 -8.21 6.98
CA ILE A 53 20.12 -8.49 7.87
C ILE A 53 19.62 -9.38 9.03
N GLN A 54 20.19 -10.57 9.13
CA GLN A 54 19.91 -11.49 10.24
C GLN A 54 20.58 -11.02 11.54
N SER A 55 19.78 -10.81 12.58
CA SER A 55 20.24 -10.61 13.96
C SER A 55 20.82 -11.93 14.48
N GLY A 56 22.16 -12.05 14.50
CA GLY A 56 22.85 -13.27 14.91
C GLY A 56 24.13 -13.57 14.13
N SER A 57 24.38 -12.84 13.02
CA SER A 57 25.71 -12.84 12.42
C SER A 57 26.73 -12.29 13.43
N ALA A 58 27.83 -13.02 13.64
CA ALA A 58 28.91 -12.58 14.53
C ALA A 58 29.29 -11.14 14.20
N SER A 59 29.55 -10.32 15.23
CA SER A 59 29.90 -8.91 15.07
C SER A 59 30.90 -8.76 13.91
N PRO A 60 30.62 -7.88 12.92
CA PRO A 60 31.38 -7.85 11.68
C PRO A 60 32.86 -7.68 12.00
N ARG A 61 33.64 -8.74 11.74
CA ARG A 61 35.08 -8.79 12.06
C ARG A 61 35.90 -7.76 11.27
N SER A 62 35.30 -7.13 10.26
CA SER A 62 35.92 -6.12 9.40
C SER A 62 35.14 -4.80 9.46
N PRO A 63 35.82 -3.65 9.64
CA PRO A 63 35.20 -2.32 9.56
C PRO A 63 34.43 -2.09 8.26
N ILE A 64 34.91 -2.64 7.13
CA ILE A 64 34.25 -2.51 5.82
C ILE A 64 32.88 -3.22 5.84
N ILE A 65 32.81 -4.42 6.41
CA ILE A 65 31.54 -5.16 6.55
C ILE A 65 30.58 -4.40 7.47
N HIS A 66 31.10 -3.77 8.52
CA HIS A 66 30.30 -2.92 9.40
C HIS A 66 29.67 -1.74 8.64
N TYR A 67 30.44 -1.02 7.82
CA TYR A 67 29.93 0.08 6.99
C TYR A 67 28.89 -0.39 5.97
N ILE A 68 29.11 -1.53 5.30
CA ILE A 68 28.14 -2.12 4.36
C ILE A 68 26.83 -2.47 5.09
N HIS A 69 26.90 -3.10 6.25
CA HIS A 69 25.72 -3.43 7.05
C HIS A 69 24.94 -2.16 7.43
N TYR A 70 25.64 -1.10 7.86
CA TYR A 70 24.99 0.17 8.19
C TYR A 70 24.30 0.79 6.96
N PHE A 71 24.97 0.80 5.81
CA PHE A 71 24.41 1.30 4.57
C PHE A 71 23.16 0.54 4.13
N ILE A 72 23.22 -0.80 4.12
CA ILE A 72 22.06 -1.65 3.78
C ILE A 72 20.89 -1.36 4.71
N LYS A 73 21.14 -1.27 6.02
CA LYS A 73 20.11 -0.99 7.02
C LYS A 73 19.48 0.39 6.84
N ALA A 74 20.27 1.40 6.48
CA ALA A 74 19.77 2.74 6.21
C ALA A 74 18.87 2.78 4.97
N GLU A 75 19.29 2.15 3.87
CA GLU A 75 18.50 2.06 2.64
C GLU A 75 17.22 1.24 2.84
N GLU A 76 17.29 0.13 3.58
CA GLU A 76 16.11 -0.66 3.95
C GLU A 76 15.12 0.16 4.79
N THR A 77 15.60 0.90 5.80
CA THR A 77 14.75 1.77 6.64
C THR A 77 14.02 2.80 5.79
N LYS A 78 14.72 3.42 4.84
CA LYS A 78 14.14 4.38 3.89
C LYS A 78 13.10 3.74 2.98
N LEU A 79 13.38 2.54 2.45
CA LEU A 79 12.47 1.79 1.60
C LEU A 79 11.18 1.39 2.35
N ASN A 80 11.33 0.86 3.56
CA ASN A 80 10.22 0.49 4.44
C ASN A 80 9.35 1.71 4.79
N ALA A 81 9.95 2.85 5.10
CA ALA A 81 9.21 4.09 5.34
C ALA A 81 8.42 4.56 4.11
N SER A 82 8.97 4.40 2.91
CA SER A 82 8.25 4.69 1.67
C SER A 82 7.06 3.75 1.47
N LEU A 83 7.29 2.44 1.59
CA LEU A 83 6.25 1.42 1.43
C LEU A 83 5.08 1.60 2.42
N LYS A 84 5.35 2.00 3.65
CA LYS A 84 4.30 2.28 4.64
C LYS A 84 3.39 3.43 4.20
N ARG A 85 3.93 4.46 3.54
CA ARG A 85 3.12 5.55 2.97
C ARG A 85 2.24 5.03 1.84
N ASP A 86 2.80 4.24 0.93
CA ASP A 86 2.06 3.64 -0.18
C ASP A 86 0.91 2.75 0.34
N VAL A 87 1.15 1.94 1.38
CA VAL A 87 0.12 1.12 2.04
C VAL A 87 -1.04 1.97 2.56
N VAL A 88 -0.78 3.16 3.11
CA VAL A 88 -1.84 4.06 3.63
C VAL A 88 -2.73 4.60 2.52
N ASP A 89 -2.19 4.83 1.33
CA ASP A 89 -2.97 5.32 0.20
C ASP A 89 -3.69 4.17 -0.51
N MET A 90 -3.01 3.05 -0.74
CA MET A 90 -3.61 1.87 -1.37
C MET A 90 -4.72 1.25 -0.52
N LYS A 91 -4.64 1.27 0.82
CA LYS A 91 -5.74 0.75 1.67
C LYS A 91 -7.05 1.52 1.48
N LYS A 92 -6.99 2.84 1.22
CA LYS A 92 -8.19 3.67 0.97
C LYS A 92 -8.83 3.26 -0.36
N GLU A 93 -8.01 3.00 -1.37
CA GLU A 93 -8.45 2.54 -2.68
C GLU A 93 -9.04 1.12 -2.63
N ILE A 94 -8.43 0.22 -1.85
CA ILE A 94 -8.98 -1.12 -1.60
C ILE A 94 -10.35 -1.02 -0.92
N TYR A 95 -10.46 -0.28 0.19
CA TYR A 95 -11.71 -0.21 0.95
C TYR A 95 -12.84 0.46 0.16
N SER A 96 -12.52 1.54 -0.56
CA SER A 96 -13.52 2.28 -1.35
C SER A 96 -13.92 1.58 -2.65
N SER A 97 -13.19 0.55 -3.11
CA SER A 97 -13.48 -0.11 -4.38
C SER A 97 -14.85 -0.77 -4.40
N ILE A 98 -15.32 -1.30 -3.27
CA ILE A 98 -16.65 -1.91 -3.16
C ILE A 98 -17.73 -0.89 -3.57
N GLN A 99 -17.72 0.29 -2.94
CA GLN A 99 -18.68 1.34 -3.24
C GLN A 99 -18.54 1.84 -4.68
N LYS A 100 -17.29 2.05 -5.15
CA LYS A 100 -17.02 2.50 -6.53
C LYS A 100 -17.61 1.51 -7.55
N THR A 101 -17.43 0.21 -7.34
CA THR A 101 -17.99 -0.83 -8.22
C THR A 101 -19.52 -0.84 -8.18
N ILE A 102 -20.15 -0.80 -7.00
CA ILE A 102 -21.62 -0.74 -6.89
C ILE A 102 -22.20 0.48 -7.60
N VAL A 103 -21.60 1.66 -7.41
CA VAL A 103 -22.01 2.90 -8.09
C VAL A 103 -21.90 2.75 -9.60
N SER A 104 -20.84 2.09 -10.09
CA SER A 104 -20.66 1.82 -11.52
C SER A 104 -21.75 0.89 -12.07
N GLU A 105 -22.05 -0.21 -11.37
CA GLU A 105 -23.06 -1.19 -11.83
C GLU A 105 -24.48 -0.62 -11.83
N MET A 106 -24.80 0.25 -10.88
CA MET A 106 -26.08 0.95 -10.81
C MET A 106 -26.18 2.15 -11.76
N GLY A 107 -25.06 2.58 -12.36
CA GLY A 107 -24.94 3.83 -13.10
C GLY A 107 -25.92 3.97 -14.28
N SER A 108 -26.19 2.89 -15.02
CA SER A 108 -27.18 2.93 -16.11
C SER A 108 -28.60 3.09 -15.60
N CYS A 109 -28.97 2.34 -14.55
CA CYS A 109 -30.29 2.43 -13.92
C CYS A 109 -30.59 3.84 -13.39
N TYR A 110 -29.60 4.52 -12.80
CA TYR A 110 -29.77 5.91 -12.37
C TYR A 110 -30.05 6.87 -13.55
N LYS A 111 -29.40 6.66 -14.69
CA LYS A 111 -29.66 7.45 -15.90
C LYS A 111 -31.07 7.21 -16.43
N ASP A 112 -31.48 5.94 -16.50
CA ASP A 112 -32.79 5.53 -17.00
C ASP A 112 -33.91 6.05 -16.07
N ALA A 113 -33.73 5.94 -14.75
CA ALA A 113 -34.65 6.47 -13.76
C ALA A 113 -34.78 8.00 -13.87
N ALA A 114 -33.67 8.72 -14.04
CA ALA A 114 -33.68 10.18 -14.17
C ALA A 114 -34.37 10.67 -15.46
N ALA A 115 -34.44 9.84 -16.50
CA ALA A 115 -35.12 10.16 -17.75
C ALA A 115 -36.65 10.02 -17.66
N LEU A 116 -37.18 9.30 -16.66
CA LEU A 116 -38.62 9.08 -16.49
C LEU A 116 -39.34 10.37 -16.13
N LYS A 117 -40.39 10.69 -16.90
CA LYS A 117 -41.23 11.89 -16.72
C LYS A 117 -42.72 11.53 -16.78
N GLY A 118 -43.58 12.51 -16.47
CA GLY A 118 -45.04 12.39 -16.58
C GLY A 118 -45.72 11.72 -15.37
N GLN A 119 -47.03 11.54 -15.46
CA GLN A 119 -47.85 10.98 -14.38
C GLN A 119 -47.37 9.58 -13.97
N GLY A 120 -47.25 9.34 -12.66
CA GLY A 120 -46.79 8.07 -12.10
C GLY A 120 -45.27 7.82 -12.21
N CYS A 121 -44.47 8.82 -12.60
CA CYS A 121 -43.01 8.66 -12.76
C CYS A 121 -42.32 8.14 -11.48
N LEU A 122 -42.71 8.61 -10.30
CA LEU A 122 -42.09 8.20 -9.04
C LEU A 122 -42.21 6.69 -8.79
N LYS A 123 -43.38 6.11 -9.04
CA LYS A 123 -43.60 4.67 -8.88
C LYS A 123 -42.78 3.88 -9.90
N ARG A 124 -42.77 4.33 -11.17
CA ARG A 124 -41.93 3.72 -12.22
C ARG A 124 -40.43 3.78 -11.91
N MET A 125 -39.95 4.89 -11.36
CA MET A 125 -38.55 5.04 -10.93
C MET A 125 -38.22 4.07 -9.79
N GLN A 126 -39.11 3.95 -8.81
CA GLN A 126 -38.95 3.01 -7.70
C GLN A 126 -38.91 1.56 -8.20
N ASP A 127 -39.85 1.18 -9.07
CA ASP A 127 -39.94 -0.18 -9.61
C ASP A 127 -38.71 -0.51 -10.46
N LEU A 128 -38.22 0.44 -11.27
CA LEU A 128 -36.99 0.28 -12.05
C LEU A 128 -35.76 0.03 -11.17
N LEU A 129 -35.59 0.83 -10.10
CA LEU A 129 -34.50 0.67 -9.15
C LEU A 129 -34.56 -0.70 -8.45
N GLN A 130 -35.75 -1.09 -7.98
CA GLN A 130 -35.97 -2.37 -7.29
C GLN A 130 -35.66 -3.55 -8.22
N ASN A 131 -36.22 -3.56 -9.43
CA ASN A 131 -36.01 -4.64 -10.39
C ASN A 131 -34.53 -4.76 -10.77
N THR A 132 -33.85 -3.63 -11.02
CA THR A 132 -32.41 -3.65 -11.33
C THR A 132 -31.60 -4.26 -10.20
N VAL A 133 -31.87 -3.87 -8.95
CA VAL A 133 -31.17 -4.44 -7.80
C VAL A 133 -31.45 -5.94 -7.70
N ASP A 134 -32.69 -6.37 -7.84
CA ASP A 134 -33.05 -7.78 -7.75
C ASP A 134 -32.40 -8.64 -8.84
N GLU A 135 -32.31 -8.12 -10.06
CA GLU A 135 -31.67 -8.77 -11.20
C GLU A 135 -30.15 -8.84 -11.05
N LYS A 136 -29.50 -7.77 -10.57
CA LYS A 136 -28.04 -7.62 -10.62
C LYS A 136 -27.31 -7.82 -9.30
N LYS A 137 -28.01 -7.94 -8.17
CA LYS A 137 -27.38 -7.95 -6.83
C LYS A 137 -26.24 -8.96 -6.70
N GLU A 138 -26.42 -10.18 -7.21
CA GLU A 138 -25.40 -11.22 -7.11
C GLU A 138 -24.15 -10.87 -7.92
N ASP A 139 -24.32 -10.57 -9.20
CA ASP A 139 -23.22 -10.19 -10.10
C ASP A 139 -22.50 -8.92 -9.63
N MET A 140 -23.27 -7.91 -9.20
CA MET A 140 -22.74 -6.64 -8.69
C MET A 140 -21.88 -6.87 -7.44
N PHE A 141 -22.35 -7.67 -6.48
CA PHE A 141 -21.59 -7.96 -5.27
C PHE A 141 -20.37 -8.84 -5.55
N ASN A 142 -20.49 -9.83 -6.44
CA ASN A 142 -19.37 -10.64 -6.88
C ASN A 142 -18.30 -9.78 -7.56
N LYS A 143 -18.68 -8.85 -8.44
CA LYS A 143 -17.76 -7.93 -9.09
C LYS A 143 -17.08 -7.00 -8.10
N ALA A 144 -17.81 -6.46 -7.13
CA ALA A 144 -17.25 -5.63 -6.07
C ALA A 144 -16.22 -6.38 -5.21
N LYS A 145 -16.52 -7.63 -4.84
CA LYS A 145 -15.61 -8.54 -4.14
C LYS A 145 -14.34 -8.80 -4.97
N MET A 146 -14.48 -9.13 -6.25
CA MET A 146 -13.36 -9.41 -7.14
C MET A 146 -12.46 -8.20 -7.35
N GLU A 147 -13.04 -7.00 -7.51
CA GLU A 147 -12.27 -5.76 -7.66
C GLU A 147 -11.49 -5.42 -6.39
N MET A 148 -12.10 -5.57 -5.21
CA MET A 148 -11.37 -5.40 -3.94
C MET A 148 -10.21 -6.40 -3.82
N LEU A 149 -10.45 -7.68 -4.13
CA LEU A 149 -9.42 -8.73 -4.06
C LEU A 149 -8.27 -8.45 -5.04
N LYS A 150 -8.57 -7.99 -6.25
CA LYS A 150 -7.57 -7.55 -7.22
C LYS A 150 -6.69 -6.47 -6.64
N LYS A 151 -7.26 -5.42 -6.02
CA LYS A 151 -6.47 -4.35 -5.39
C LYS A 151 -5.63 -4.83 -4.21
N CYS A 152 -6.10 -5.81 -3.45
CA CYS A 152 -5.27 -6.47 -2.42
C CYS A 152 -4.05 -7.18 -3.04
N ASN A 153 -4.24 -7.86 -4.17
CA ASN A 153 -3.13 -8.50 -4.90
C ASN A 153 -2.16 -7.47 -5.49
N ASP A 154 -2.67 -6.37 -6.02
CA ASP A 154 -1.84 -5.27 -6.53
C ASP A 154 -0.96 -4.68 -5.41
N LEU A 155 -1.50 -4.51 -4.19
CA LEU A 155 -0.72 -4.09 -3.03
C LEU A 155 0.39 -5.09 -2.67
N LYS A 156 0.06 -6.39 -2.64
CA LYS A 156 1.05 -7.44 -2.37
C LYS A 156 2.18 -7.40 -3.40
N LEU A 157 1.84 -7.29 -4.68
CA LEU A 157 2.80 -7.19 -5.77
C LEU A 157 3.67 -5.94 -5.63
N HIS A 158 3.06 -4.77 -5.41
CA HIS A 158 3.76 -3.50 -5.20
C HIS A 158 4.82 -3.60 -4.10
N ILE A 159 4.44 -4.11 -2.92
CA ILE A 159 5.37 -4.29 -1.80
C ILE A 159 6.52 -5.22 -2.19
N THR A 160 6.20 -6.37 -2.79
CA THR A 160 7.19 -7.40 -3.13
C THR A 160 8.19 -6.90 -4.16
N THR A 161 7.71 -6.26 -5.23
CA THR A 161 8.55 -5.73 -6.30
C THR A 161 9.45 -4.59 -5.80
N ASN A 162 8.93 -3.69 -4.97
CA ASN A 162 9.73 -2.59 -4.43
C ASN A 162 10.80 -3.07 -3.44
N LEU A 163 10.46 -4.01 -2.54
CA LEU A 163 11.44 -4.63 -1.65
C LEU A 163 12.55 -5.32 -2.47
N GLN A 164 12.17 -6.18 -3.42
CA GLN A 164 13.14 -6.94 -4.20
C GLN A 164 14.05 -6.04 -5.04
N SER A 165 13.49 -5.08 -5.77
CA SER A 165 14.26 -4.19 -6.64
C SER A 165 15.11 -3.19 -5.85
N GLY A 166 14.56 -2.62 -4.78
CA GLY A 166 15.27 -1.70 -3.89
C GLY A 166 16.46 -2.36 -3.22
N LEU A 167 16.25 -3.52 -2.59
CA LEU A 167 17.33 -4.24 -1.89
C LEU A 167 18.39 -4.78 -2.85
N LYS A 168 17.99 -5.26 -4.04
CA LYS A 168 18.95 -5.67 -5.08
C LYS A 168 19.87 -4.50 -5.46
N ARG A 169 19.29 -3.33 -5.73
CA ARG A 169 20.05 -2.12 -6.03
C ARG A 169 21.01 -1.74 -4.89
N THR A 170 20.55 -1.80 -3.65
CA THR A 170 21.38 -1.53 -2.47
C THR A 170 22.57 -2.50 -2.37
N MET A 171 22.36 -3.79 -2.63
CA MET A 171 23.44 -4.78 -2.65
C MET A 171 24.44 -4.53 -3.80
N ASP A 172 23.95 -4.26 -5.01
CA ASP A 172 24.79 -3.97 -6.18
C ASP A 172 25.68 -2.74 -5.95
N LEU A 173 25.13 -1.68 -5.33
CA LEU A 173 25.87 -0.47 -4.96
C LEU A 173 26.94 -0.77 -3.90
N SER A 174 26.60 -1.56 -2.89
CA SER A 174 27.54 -1.93 -1.82
C SER A 174 28.74 -2.67 -2.39
N LEU A 175 28.51 -3.66 -3.26
CA LEU A 175 29.57 -4.44 -3.91
C LEU A 175 30.46 -3.55 -4.81
N SER A 176 29.84 -2.67 -5.59
CA SER A 176 30.54 -1.75 -6.50
C SER A 176 31.43 -0.73 -5.79
N GLN A 177 31.09 -0.35 -4.55
CA GLN A 177 31.91 0.56 -3.76
C GLN A 177 33.09 -0.16 -3.08
N THR A 178 32.91 -1.41 -2.64
CA THR A 178 34.00 -2.21 -2.05
C THR A 178 35.10 -2.60 -3.05
N SER A 179 34.75 -2.75 -4.33
CA SER A 179 35.74 -3.02 -5.37
C SER A 179 36.61 -1.79 -5.68
N LYS A 180 36.05 -0.58 -5.60
CA LYS A 180 36.79 0.68 -5.76
C LYS A 180 37.75 0.96 -4.60
N SER A 181 37.37 0.65 -3.36
CA SER A 181 38.28 0.82 -2.21
C SER A 181 39.47 -0.15 -2.23
N LYS A 182 39.35 -1.29 -2.91
CA LYS A 182 40.47 -2.22 -3.15
C LYS A 182 41.42 -1.75 -4.27
N SER A 183 41.10 -0.67 -4.99
CA SER A 183 41.88 -0.18 -6.13
C SER A 183 42.50 1.20 -5.93
N MET A 184 42.50 1.74 -4.71
CA MET A 184 43.33 2.91 -4.40
C MET A 184 44.75 2.42 -4.14
N ASP A 185 45.56 2.42 -5.19
CA ASP A 185 47.02 2.29 -5.08
C ASP A 185 47.53 3.56 -4.40
N VAL A 186 47.81 3.46 -3.10
CA VAL A 186 48.35 4.54 -2.27
C VAL A 186 49.87 4.41 -2.11
N SER A 187 50.53 3.59 -2.93
CA SER A 187 51.96 3.32 -2.81
C SER A 187 52.79 4.59 -3.02
N LYS A 188 52.30 5.50 -3.87
CA LYS A 188 52.97 6.77 -4.15
C LYS A 188 52.91 7.72 -2.95
N GLU A 189 51.76 7.85 -2.31
CA GLU A 189 51.58 8.67 -1.11
C GLU A 189 52.39 8.11 0.07
N ILE A 190 52.59 6.78 0.13
CA ILE A 190 53.47 6.14 1.13
C ILE A 190 54.94 6.47 0.85
N GLU A 191 55.42 6.34 -0.39
CA GLU A 191 56.79 6.72 -0.78
C GLU A 191 57.07 8.21 -0.47
N GLU A 192 56.11 9.09 -0.76
CA GLU A 192 56.23 10.52 -0.46
C GLU A 192 56.36 10.80 1.05
N LEU A 193 55.61 10.07 1.89
CA LEU A 193 55.70 10.20 3.34
C LEU A 193 57.00 9.62 3.91
N GLU A 194 57.48 8.49 3.38
CA GLU A 194 58.75 7.88 3.77
C GLU A 194 59.93 8.79 3.44
N GLY A 195 59.95 9.38 2.25
CA GLY A 195 60.98 10.34 1.86
C GLY A 195 61.01 11.61 2.72
N LEU A 196 59.86 12.10 3.18
CA LEU A 196 59.79 13.22 4.13
C LEU A 196 60.29 12.81 5.53
N LEU A 197 60.06 11.56 5.96
CA LEU A 197 60.53 11.06 7.24
C LEU A 197 62.06 10.94 7.30
N GLU A 198 62.68 10.52 6.18
CA GLU A 198 64.14 10.51 6.02
C GLU A 198 64.73 11.92 6.10
N GLN A 199 64.09 12.91 5.46
CA GLN A 199 64.53 14.32 5.50
C GLN A 199 64.40 14.98 6.87
N LEU A 200 63.57 14.44 7.76
CA LEU A 200 63.40 14.92 9.13
C LEU A 200 64.26 14.16 10.15
N SER A 201 64.98 13.12 9.71
CA SER A 201 65.86 12.29 10.56
C SER A 201 67.34 12.69 10.48
N ASP A 202 67.67 13.73 9.69
CA ASP A 202 68.94 14.48 9.69
C ASP A 202 68.79 15.81 10.46
#